data_AF-A0A953B835-F1
#
_entry.id   AF-A0A953B835-F1
#
_cell.length_a   1.000
_cell.length_b   1.000
_cell.length_c   1.000
_cell.angle_alpha   90.00
_cell.angle_beta   90.00
_cell.angle_gamma   90.00
#
_symmetry.space_group_name_H-M   'P 1'
#
loop_
_entity.id
_entity.type
_entity.pdbx_description
1 polymer ?
#
loop_
_entity_poly.entity_id
_entity_poly.type
_entity_poly.pdbx_seq_one_letter_code
_entity_poly.pdbx_strand_id
1 'polypeptide(L)'
;MTFELLGRVHKELSITGHAFYETILSLSELVNRKVQIIRLHWQASTLLQQIDDVTAKVGQQITAQVSDRLLYQNHPDSIIGAIDQMLADAISRVQELKQSLIGVDAQIRELKVETVHQDLLSLQRDLALRSGGMERLTVVRGAAAAGQPLSALPRYSSAYVATVLRGPFLLAPTDDLLFRPGDIVVLIGSQIELNQLVSWFTGQRPMATSLTRSA
;
A
#
# COMPACT_ATOMS: atom_id res chain seq x y z
N MET A 1 -27.47 46.22 10.11
CA MET A 1 -27.29 45.28 8.97
C MET A 1 -25.83 45.03 8.59
N THR A 2 -24.88 45.93 8.89
CA THR A 2 -23.44 45.74 8.61
C THR A 2 -22.70 44.78 9.55
N PHE A 3 -23.12 44.69 10.83
CA PHE A 3 -22.49 43.78 11.81
C PHE A 3 -22.78 42.29 11.57
N GLU A 4 -23.92 41.93 10.98
CA GLU A 4 -24.25 40.53 10.63
C GLU A 4 -23.43 40.03 9.43
N LEU A 5 -23.11 40.90 8.47
CA LEU A 5 -22.24 40.58 7.33
C LEU A 5 -20.79 40.41 7.76
N LEU A 6 -20.26 41.26 8.66
CA LEU A 6 -18.91 41.07 9.22
C LEU A 6 -18.81 39.77 10.04
N GLY A 7 -19.83 39.45 10.83
CA GLY A 7 -19.87 38.19 11.59
C GLY A 7 -19.90 36.95 10.69
N ARG A 8 -20.61 37.02 9.56
CA ARG A 8 -20.67 35.92 8.58
C ARG A 8 -19.36 35.78 7.79
N VAL A 9 -18.76 36.89 7.35
CA VAL A 9 -17.46 36.90 6.66
C VAL A 9 -16.33 36.42 7.57
N HIS A 10 -16.31 36.85 8.85
CA HIS A 10 -15.32 36.37 9.81
C HIS A 10 -15.49 34.87 10.12
N LYS A 11 -16.73 34.40 10.21
CA LYS A 11 -17.04 32.98 10.38
C LYS A 11 -16.62 32.15 9.16
N GLU A 12 -16.92 32.61 7.95
CA GLU A 12 -16.50 31.94 6.71
C GLU A 12 -14.97 31.96 6.52
N LEU A 13 -14.29 33.07 6.85
CA LEU A 13 -12.82 33.15 6.84
C LEU A 13 -12.18 32.25 7.89
N SER A 14 -12.76 32.15 9.08
CA SER A 14 -12.28 31.26 10.15
C SER A 14 -12.45 29.79 9.75
N ILE A 15 -13.57 29.41 9.13
CA ILE A 15 -13.81 28.06 8.60
C ILE A 15 -12.83 27.75 7.47
N THR A 16 -12.61 28.69 6.55
CA THR A 16 -11.69 28.52 5.43
C THR A 16 -10.23 28.46 5.90
N GLY A 17 -9.86 29.27 6.89
CA GLY A 17 -8.52 29.25 7.50
C GLY A 17 -8.24 27.96 8.28
N HIS A 18 -9.25 27.41 8.94
CA HIS A 18 -9.13 26.12 9.61
C HIS A 18 -8.93 24.98 8.61
N ALA A 19 -9.73 24.93 7.55
CA ALA A 19 -9.56 23.95 6.47
C ALA A 19 -8.19 24.06 5.79
N PHE A 20 -7.67 25.28 5.60
CA PHE A 20 -6.33 25.50 5.04
C PHE A 20 -5.23 25.00 5.98
N TYR A 21 -5.36 25.24 7.29
CA TYR A 21 -4.45 24.73 8.30
C TYR A 21 -4.42 23.20 8.33
N GLU A 22 -5.59 22.55 8.32
CA GLU A 22 -5.70 21.09 8.26
C GLU A 22 -5.08 20.51 6.98
N THR A 23 -5.24 21.21 5.85
CA THR A 23 -4.62 20.82 4.58
C THR A 23 -3.10 20.92 4.63
N ILE A 24 -2.55 22.00 5.20
CA ILE A 24 -1.10 22.16 5.36
C ILE A 24 -0.54 21.09 6.32
N LEU A 25 -1.25 20.83 7.42
CA LEU A 25 -0.81 19.85 8.41
C LEU A 25 -0.77 18.45 7.81
N SER A 26 -1.84 18.02 7.13
CA SER A 26 -1.89 16.71 6.46
C SER A 26 -0.83 16.57 5.36
N LEU A 27 -0.59 17.62 4.57
CA LEU A 27 0.48 17.62 3.58
C LEU A 27 1.87 17.52 4.25
N SER A 28 2.07 18.20 5.37
CA SER A 28 3.32 18.16 6.13
C SER A 28 3.56 16.77 6.72
N GLU A 29 2.53 16.12 7.26
CA GLU A 29 2.60 14.74 7.74
C GLU A 29 2.96 13.77 6.61
N LEU A 30 2.35 13.93 5.44
CA LEU A 30 2.62 13.09 4.27
C LEU A 30 4.07 13.26 3.77
N VAL A 31 4.56 14.50 3.68
CA VAL A 31 5.95 14.77 3.30
C VAL A 31 6.91 14.18 4.33
N ASN A 32 6.63 14.36 5.63
CA ASN A 32 7.46 13.81 6.70
C ASN A 32 7.55 12.28 6.62
N ARG A 33 6.43 11.59 6.42
CA ARG A 33 6.37 10.13 6.23
C ARG A 33 7.19 9.70 5.00
N LYS A 34 7.07 10.39 3.87
CA LYS A 34 7.87 10.10 2.66
C LYS A 34 9.38 10.26 2.90
N VAL A 35 9.79 11.34 3.56
CA VAL A 35 11.19 11.57 3.91
C VAL A 35 11.72 10.46 4.82
N GLN A 36 10.93 10.04 5.80
CA GLN A 36 11.30 8.94 6.70
C GLN A 36 11.48 7.62 5.93
N ILE A 37 10.57 7.29 5.01
CA ILE A 37 10.68 6.10 4.16
C ILE A 37 11.94 6.16 3.29
N ILE A 38 12.25 7.30 2.67
CA ILE A 38 13.45 7.48 1.84
C ILE A 38 14.71 7.29 2.68
N ARG A 39 14.74 7.86 3.89
CA ARG A 39 15.87 7.72 4.82
C ARG A 39 16.10 6.25 5.19
N LEU A 40 15.05 5.49 5.46
CA LEU A 40 15.16 4.05 5.73
C LEU A 40 15.66 3.27 4.50
N HIS A 41 15.19 3.59 3.29
CA HIS A 41 15.71 2.96 2.06
C HIS A 41 17.20 3.27 1.86
N TRP A 42 17.64 4.50 2.16
CA TRP A 42 19.05 4.86 2.13
C TRP A 42 19.87 4.05 3.14
N GLN A 43 19.34 3.85 4.35
CA GLN A 43 19.97 2.99 5.36
C GLN A 43 20.07 1.54 4.88
N ALA A 44 19.00 0.97 4.32
CA ALA A 44 19.01 -0.38 3.75
C ALA A 44 20.06 -0.51 2.63
N SER A 45 20.12 0.46 1.71
CA SER A 45 21.13 0.49 0.64
C SER A 45 22.56 0.54 1.18
N THR A 46 22.77 1.30 2.26
CA THR A 46 24.08 1.38 2.92
C THR A 46 24.46 0.04 3.58
N LEU A 47 23.51 -0.63 4.23
CA LEU A 47 23.73 -1.95 4.83
C LEU A 47 24.06 -3.00 3.77
N LEU A 48 23.35 -3.01 2.64
CA LEU A 48 23.62 -3.90 1.51
C LEU A 48 25.03 -3.65 0.95
N GLN A 49 25.39 -2.39 0.73
CA GLN A 49 26.75 -2.02 0.29
C GLN A 49 27.82 -2.54 1.26
N GLN A 50 27.58 -2.45 2.57
CA GLN A 50 28.52 -2.96 3.57
C GLN A 50 28.66 -4.49 3.54
N ILE A 51 27.57 -5.22 3.25
CA ILE A 51 27.62 -6.68 3.07
C ILE A 51 28.48 -7.03 1.84
N ASP A 52 28.28 -6.31 0.73
CA ASP A 52 29.08 -6.50 -0.49
C ASP A 52 30.57 -6.18 -0.24
N ASP A 53 30.86 -5.09 0.45
CA ASP A 53 32.23 -4.69 0.80
C ASP A 53 32.92 -5.71 1.71
N VAL A 54 32.22 -6.25 2.72
CA VAL A 54 32.77 -7.31 3.59
C VAL A 54 33.06 -8.58 2.75
N THR A 55 32.13 -8.96 1.88
CA THR A 55 32.29 -10.13 1.01
C THR A 55 33.47 -9.95 0.05
N ALA A 56 33.61 -8.76 -0.55
CA ALA A 56 34.72 -8.42 -1.44
C ALA A 56 36.07 -8.44 -0.70
N LYS A 57 36.14 -7.90 0.52
CA LYS A 57 37.36 -7.92 1.35
C LYS A 57 37.79 -9.33 1.70
N VAL A 58 36.86 -10.19 2.11
CA VAL A 58 37.15 -11.60 2.39
C VAL A 58 37.68 -12.29 1.13
N GLY A 59 37.05 -12.08 -0.03
CA GLY A 59 37.52 -12.63 -1.31
C GLY A 59 38.93 -12.16 -1.69
N GLN A 60 39.22 -10.87 -1.50
CA GLN A 60 40.56 -10.31 -1.74
C GLN A 60 41.61 -10.93 -0.80
N GLN A 61 41.29 -11.05 0.48
CA GLN A 61 42.21 -11.60 1.49
C GLN A 61 42.48 -13.09 1.28
N ILE A 62 41.46 -13.88 0.93
CA ILE A 62 41.64 -15.30 0.56
C ILE A 62 42.54 -15.40 -0.68
N THR A 63 42.28 -14.59 -1.71
CA THR A 63 43.08 -14.61 -2.95
C THR A 63 44.54 -14.24 -2.69
N ALA A 64 44.79 -13.22 -1.87
CA ALA A 64 46.13 -12.79 -1.48
C ALA A 64 46.89 -13.90 -0.73
N GLN A 65 46.26 -14.52 0.26
CA GLN A 65 46.90 -15.58 1.06
C GLN A 65 47.12 -16.88 0.27
N VAL A 66 46.22 -17.23 -0.66
CA VAL A 66 46.42 -18.37 -1.58
C VAL A 66 47.58 -18.07 -2.55
N SER A 67 47.68 -16.83 -3.04
CA SER A 67 48.77 -16.43 -3.94
C SER A 67 50.13 -16.43 -3.23
N ASP A 68 50.20 -15.91 -2.00
CA ASP A 68 51.41 -15.94 -1.17
C ASP A 68 51.84 -17.37 -0.83
N ARG A 69 50.88 -18.28 -0.59
CA ARG A 69 51.15 -19.71 -0.37
C ARG A 69 51.80 -20.38 -1.59
N LEU A 70 51.39 -19.99 -2.81
CA LEU A 70 51.98 -20.53 -4.04
C LEU A 70 53.42 -20.01 -4.26
N LEU A 71 53.74 -18.82 -3.74
CA LEU A 71 55.04 -18.16 -3.90
C LEU A 71 56.04 -18.52 -2.78
N TYR A 72 55.58 -18.71 -1.54
CA TYR A 72 56.41 -18.97 -0.37
C TYR A 72 55.93 -20.24 0.36
N GLN A 73 56.70 -21.32 0.22
CA GLN A 73 56.41 -22.67 0.72
C GLN A 73 56.55 -22.85 2.26
N ASN A 74 56.35 -21.79 3.05
CA ASN A 74 56.66 -21.79 4.48
C ASN A 74 55.40 -21.58 5.35
N HIS A 75 55.11 -22.57 6.20
CA HIS A 75 54.16 -22.61 7.33
C HIS A 75 52.64 -22.73 7.02
N PRO A 76 52.15 -23.94 6.68
CA PRO A 76 50.74 -24.20 6.35
C PRO A 76 49.75 -24.05 7.53
N ASP A 77 50.14 -24.36 8.77
CA ASP A 77 49.18 -24.49 9.88
C ASP A 77 48.75 -23.15 10.50
N SER A 78 49.62 -22.13 10.47
CA SER A 78 49.31 -20.79 11.00
C SER A 78 48.39 -19.99 10.08
N ILE A 79 48.35 -20.31 8.78
CA ILE A 79 47.59 -19.56 7.77
C ILE A 79 46.14 -20.04 7.72
N ILE A 80 45.92 -21.36 7.83
CA ILE A 80 44.56 -21.93 7.86
C ILE A 80 43.77 -21.39 9.06
N GLY A 81 44.39 -21.33 10.25
CA GLY A 81 43.75 -20.73 11.43
C GLY A 81 43.45 -19.24 11.28
N ALA A 82 44.28 -18.49 10.55
CA ALA A 82 44.04 -17.06 10.27
C ALA A 82 42.88 -16.85 9.28
N ILE A 83 42.73 -17.73 8.28
CA ILE A 83 41.59 -17.72 7.34
C ILE A 83 40.30 -18.09 8.07
N ASP A 84 40.33 -19.14 8.90
CA ASP A 84 39.15 -19.60 9.62
C ASP A 84 38.65 -18.53 10.61
N GLN A 85 39.56 -17.86 11.32
CA GLN A 85 39.20 -16.76 12.22
C GLN A 85 38.62 -15.57 11.44
N MET A 86 39.26 -15.18 10.33
CA MET A 86 38.77 -14.10 9.46
C MET A 86 37.38 -14.41 8.90
N LEU A 87 37.15 -15.65 8.46
CA LEU A 87 35.88 -16.10 7.94
C LEU A 87 34.81 -16.10 9.03
N ALA A 88 35.13 -16.56 10.25
CA ALA A 88 34.23 -16.52 11.39
C ALA A 88 33.81 -15.08 11.73
N ASP A 89 34.78 -14.15 11.78
CA ASP A 89 34.53 -12.73 12.05
C ASP A 89 33.67 -12.10 10.94
N ALA A 90 33.95 -12.43 9.67
CA ALA A 90 33.17 -11.93 8.53
C ALA A 90 31.74 -12.47 8.52
N ILE A 91 31.55 -13.76 8.82
CA ILE A 91 30.22 -14.38 8.94
C ILE A 91 29.42 -13.69 10.04
N SER A 92 30.02 -13.49 11.22
CA SER A 92 29.39 -12.78 12.34
C SER A 92 28.96 -11.37 11.93
N ARG A 93 29.85 -10.64 11.25
CA ARG A 93 29.56 -9.28 10.78
C ARG A 93 28.45 -9.24 9.73
N VAL A 94 28.44 -10.17 8.77
CA VAL A 94 27.37 -10.26 7.76
C VAL A 94 26.04 -10.63 8.41
N GLN A 95 26.03 -11.50 9.42
CA GLN A 95 24.82 -11.85 10.16
C GLN A 95 24.25 -10.64 10.91
N GLU A 96 25.10 -9.85 11.57
CA GLU A 96 24.69 -8.60 12.24
C GLU A 96 24.07 -7.60 11.24
N LEU A 97 24.73 -7.40 10.10
CA LEU A 97 24.22 -6.51 9.03
C LEU A 97 22.89 -7.00 8.46
N LYS A 98 22.73 -8.31 8.25
CA LYS A 98 21.46 -8.91 7.81
C LYS A 98 20.35 -8.71 8.84
N GLN A 99 20.65 -8.88 10.12
CA GLN A 99 19.67 -8.67 11.18
C GLN A 99 19.21 -7.20 11.23
N SER A 100 20.15 -6.27 11.06
CA SER A 100 19.85 -4.84 10.94
C SER A 100 18.97 -4.53 9.72
N LEU A 101 19.27 -5.13 8.57
CA LEU A 101 18.49 -4.96 7.34
C LEU A 101 17.03 -5.45 7.51
N ILE A 102 16.84 -6.62 8.13
CA ILE A 102 15.49 -7.14 8.45
C ILE A 102 14.72 -6.14 9.32
N GLY A 103 15.39 -5.51 10.29
CA GLY A 103 14.79 -4.47 11.13
C GLY A 103 14.36 -3.24 10.35
N VAL A 104 15.21 -2.74 9.44
CA VAL A 104 14.90 -1.60 8.57
C VAL A 104 13.73 -1.92 7.62
N ASP A 105 13.71 -3.12 7.03
CA ASP A 105 12.63 -3.56 6.15
C ASP A 105 11.28 -3.65 6.89
N ALA A 106 11.29 -4.12 8.14
CA ALA A 106 10.09 -4.16 8.98
C ALA A 106 9.55 -2.74 9.23
N GLN A 107 10.42 -1.78 9.54
CA GLN A 107 10.02 -0.37 9.75
C GLN A 107 9.47 0.27 8.47
N ILE A 108 10.08 0.00 7.31
CA ILE A 108 9.56 0.46 6.01
C ILE A 108 8.15 -0.11 5.77
N ARG A 109 7.96 -1.39 6.05
CA ARG A 109 6.66 -2.05 5.87
C ARG A 109 5.59 -1.45 6.78
N GLU A 110 5.90 -1.23 8.04
CA GLU A 110 4.99 -0.61 9.01
C GLU A 110 4.55 0.79 8.56
N LEU A 111 5.50 1.65 8.19
CA LEU A 111 5.21 2.99 7.68
C LEU A 111 4.36 2.96 6.40
N LYS A 112 4.63 2.03 5.48
CA LYS A 112 3.83 1.88 4.26
C LYS A 112 2.39 1.48 4.56
N VAL A 113 2.17 0.54 5.49
CA VAL A 113 0.81 0.13 5.89
C VAL A 113 0.05 1.30 6.52
N GLU A 114 0.72 2.05 7.39
CA GLU A 114 0.17 3.24 8.04
C GLU A 114 -0.17 4.36 7.04
N THR A 115 0.68 4.59 6.02
CA THR A 115 0.36 5.51 4.91
C THR A 115 -0.84 5.04 4.09
N VAL A 116 -0.88 3.75 3.70
CA VAL A 116 -2.02 3.20 2.95
C VAL A 116 -3.32 3.33 3.74
N HIS A 117 -3.28 3.12 5.06
CA HIS A 117 -4.45 3.28 5.92
C HIS A 117 -4.98 4.72 5.88
N GLN A 118 -4.10 5.72 6.00
CA GLN A 118 -4.50 7.12 5.90
C GLN A 118 -5.07 7.48 4.52
N ASP A 119 -4.44 7.01 3.44
CA ASP A 119 -4.91 7.27 2.07
C ASP A 119 -6.31 6.70 1.85
N LEU A 120 -6.58 5.49 2.36
CA LEU A 120 -7.91 4.88 2.30
C LEU A 120 -8.96 5.65 3.10
N LEU A 121 -8.61 6.15 4.29
CA LEU A 121 -9.50 7.01 5.08
C LEU A 121 -9.81 8.33 4.37
N SER A 122 -8.80 8.94 3.73
CA SER A 122 -9.00 10.15 2.93
C SER A 122 -9.92 9.87 1.74
N LEU A 123 -9.67 8.79 1.01
CA LEU A 123 -10.47 8.39 -0.14
C LEU A 123 -11.93 8.11 0.27
N GLN A 124 -12.14 7.45 1.42
CA GLN A 124 -13.48 7.23 1.96
C GLN A 124 -14.20 8.55 2.28
N ARG A 125 -13.49 9.52 2.89
CA ARG A 125 -14.05 10.85 3.18
C ARG A 125 -14.39 11.61 1.91
N ASP A 126 -13.51 11.59 0.91
CA ASP A 126 -13.72 12.28 -0.37
C ASP A 126 -14.89 11.69 -1.15
N LEU A 127 -15.01 10.35 -1.17
CA LEU A 127 -16.16 9.67 -1.73
C LEU A 127 -17.43 10.12 -0.99
N ALA A 128 -17.45 10.05 0.34
CA ALA A 128 -18.62 10.43 1.14
C ALA A 128 -19.05 11.90 0.90
N LEU A 129 -18.10 12.85 0.90
CA LEU A 129 -18.38 14.27 0.66
C LEU A 129 -18.97 14.55 -0.73
N ARG A 130 -18.61 13.74 -1.73
CA ARG A 130 -19.05 13.90 -3.12
C ARG A 130 -20.24 13.01 -3.48
N SER A 131 -20.90 12.40 -2.48
CA SER A 131 -21.97 11.41 -2.69
C SER A 131 -21.52 10.21 -3.56
N GLY A 132 -20.21 9.98 -3.63
CA GLY A 132 -19.59 8.80 -4.19
C GLY A 132 -19.47 7.71 -3.13
N GLY A 133 -19.34 6.47 -3.58
CA GLY A 133 -19.19 5.32 -2.70
C GLY A 133 -18.35 4.22 -3.35
N MET A 134 -17.99 3.26 -2.52
CA MET A 134 -17.45 1.99 -2.96
C MET A 134 -18.31 0.88 -2.37
N GLU A 135 -18.87 0.03 -3.23
CA GLU A 135 -19.71 -1.09 -2.79
C GLU A 135 -19.07 -2.42 -3.16
N ARG A 136 -19.14 -3.37 -2.22
CA ARG A 136 -18.68 -4.74 -2.40
C ARG A 136 -19.91 -5.64 -2.55
N LEU A 137 -20.22 -6.03 -3.77
CA LEU A 137 -21.40 -6.83 -4.07
C LEU A 137 -21.01 -8.26 -4.42
N THR A 138 -21.71 -9.23 -3.84
CA THR A 138 -21.51 -10.64 -4.20
C THR A 138 -22.52 -11.02 -5.29
N VAL A 139 -22.05 -11.61 -6.38
CA VAL A 139 -22.90 -12.14 -7.45
C VAL A 139 -23.63 -13.37 -6.91
N VAL A 140 -24.93 -13.26 -6.70
CA VAL A 140 -25.74 -14.38 -6.21
C VAL A 140 -26.14 -15.29 -7.38
N ARG A 141 -26.32 -16.59 -7.11
CA ARG A 141 -26.87 -17.52 -8.11
C ARG A 141 -28.27 -17.07 -8.52
N GLY A 142 -28.50 -16.90 -9.83
CA GLY A 142 -29.78 -16.41 -10.36
C GLY A 142 -29.91 -14.89 -10.42
N ALA A 143 -28.88 -14.14 -10.01
CA ALA A 143 -28.83 -12.70 -10.23
C ALA A 143 -28.75 -12.36 -11.72
N ALA A 144 -29.27 -11.20 -12.12
CA ALA A 144 -29.27 -10.75 -13.51
C ALA A 144 -27.85 -10.56 -14.08
N ALA A 145 -26.86 -10.26 -13.21
CA ALA A 145 -25.45 -10.19 -13.59
C ALA A 145 -24.81 -11.55 -13.87
N ALA A 146 -25.36 -12.66 -13.34
CA ALA A 146 -24.69 -13.97 -13.44
C ALA A 146 -24.63 -14.46 -14.90
N GLY A 147 -23.42 -14.79 -15.36
CA GLY A 147 -23.16 -15.22 -16.73
C GLY A 147 -23.08 -14.08 -17.76
N GLN A 148 -23.28 -12.83 -17.34
CA GLN A 148 -23.16 -11.66 -18.20
C GLN A 148 -21.71 -11.15 -18.23
N PRO A 149 -21.24 -10.60 -19.37
CA PRO A 149 -19.96 -9.91 -19.44
C PRO A 149 -20.01 -8.56 -18.71
N LEU A 150 -18.85 -8.05 -18.32
CA LEU A 150 -18.72 -6.72 -17.73
C LEU A 150 -19.33 -5.64 -18.63
N SER A 151 -19.15 -5.74 -19.95
CA SER A 151 -19.74 -4.83 -20.94
C SER A 151 -21.29 -4.79 -20.94
N ALA A 152 -21.95 -5.77 -20.32
CA ALA A 152 -23.41 -5.80 -20.15
C ALA A 152 -23.89 -5.01 -18.92
N LEU A 153 -22.99 -4.32 -18.20
CA LEU A 153 -23.38 -3.43 -17.13
C LEU A 153 -24.41 -2.40 -17.62
N PRO A 154 -25.43 -2.04 -16.81
CA PRO A 154 -26.42 -1.06 -17.20
C PRO A 154 -25.78 0.27 -17.65
N ARG A 155 -25.96 0.62 -18.94
CA ARG A 155 -25.31 1.77 -19.61
C ARG A 155 -25.61 3.14 -18.98
N TYR A 156 -26.63 3.23 -18.14
CA TYR A 156 -27.01 4.46 -17.44
C TYR A 156 -26.16 4.73 -16.19
N SER A 157 -25.25 3.82 -15.84
CA SER A 157 -24.38 4.00 -14.69
C SER A 157 -23.06 4.65 -15.08
N SER A 158 -22.69 5.70 -14.35
CA SER A 158 -21.32 6.21 -14.24
C SER A 158 -20.46 5.35 -13.30
N ALA A 159 -21.05 4.37 -12.62
CA ALA A 159 -20.33 3.44 -11.77
C ALA A 159 -19.43 2.52 -12.60
N TYR A 160 -18.20 2.37 -12.11
CA TYR A 160 -17.16 1.58 -12.73
C TYR A 160 -16.81 0.38 -11.83
N VAL A 161 -16.54 -0.77 -12.45
CA VAL A 161 -16.04 -1.96 -11.75
C VAL A 161 -14.55 -1.79 -11.55
N ALA A 162 -14.13 -1.58 -10.31
CA ALA A 162 -12.72 -1.44 -9.98
C ALA A 162 -11.96 -2.78 -10.08
N THR A 163 -12.59 -3.86 -9.60
CA THR A 163 -12.03 -5.21 -9.67
C THR A 163 -13.11 -6.25 -9.37
N VAL A 164 -12.83 -7.51 -9.73
CA VAL A 164 -13.64 -8.67 -9.35
C VAL A 164 -12.76 -9.66 -8.60
N LEU A 165 -13.17 -10.05 -7.39
CA LEU A 165 -12.53 -11.14 -6.65
C LEU A 165 -13.26 -12.45 -6.94
N ARG A 166 -12.49 -13.46 -7.34
CA ARG A 166 -12.97 -14.83 -7.55
C ARG A 166 -12.15 -15.78 -6.70
N GLY A 167 -12.67 -16.14 -5.54
CA GLY A 167 -11.91 -16.87 -4.53
C GLY A 167 -10.66 -16.07 -4.11
N PRO A 168 -9.43 -16.62 -4.24
CA PRO A 168 -8.19 -15.92 -3.87
C PRO A 168 -7.67 -14.98 -4.97
N PHE A 169 -8.29 -14.92 -6.14
CA PHE A 169 -7.78 -14.17 -7.28
C PHE A 169 -8.45 -12.81 -7.43
N LEU A 170 -7.64 -11.78 -7.69
CA LEU A 170 -8.08 -10.45 -8.15
C LEU A 170 -8.05 -10.42 -9.67
N LEU A 171 -9.20 -10.20 -10.29
CA LEU A 171 -9.36 -10.12 -11.74
C LEU A 171 -9.44 -8.65 -12.17
N ALA A 172 -8.70 -8.32 -13.23
CA ALA A 172 -8.82 -7.02 -13.87
C ALA A 172 -10.21 -6.89 -14.53
N PRO A 173 -10.86 -5.73 -14.44
CA PRO A 173 -12.15 -5.48 -15.07
C PRO A 173 -11.98 -5.30 -16.58
N THR A 174 -12.05 -6.39 -17.33
CA THR A 174 -12.06 -6.37 -18.81
C THR A 174 -13.49 -6.55 -19.32
N ASP A 175 -13.81 -5.94 -20.48
CA ASP A 175 -15.17 -5.92 -21.02
C ASP A 175 -15.77 -7.32 -21.31
N ASP A 176 -14.91 -8.31 -21.52
CA ASP A 176 -15.22 -9.72 -21.77
C ASP A 176 -15.32 -10.56 -20.49
N LEU A 177 -14.98 -9.98 -19.32
CA LEU A 177 -15.02 -10.68 -18.05
C LEU A 177 -16.45 -11.09 -17.70
N LEU A 178 -16.72 -12.40 -17.71
CA LEU A 178 -18.00 -12.95 -17.30
C LEU A 178 -18.12 -13.04 -15.78
N PHE A 179 -19.17 -12.43 -15.23
CA PHE A 179 -19.53 -12.58 -13.83
C PHE A 179 -20.02 -14.00 -13.52
N ARG A 180 -19.55 -14.58 -12.43
CA ARG A 180 -19.94 -15.91 -11.96
C ARG A 180 -20.55 -15.82 -10.56
N PRO A 181 -21.52 -16.69 -10.22
CA PRO A 181 -22.00 -16.79 -8.85
C PRO A 181 -20.86 -17.01 -7.86
N GLY A 182 -20.85 -16.23 -6.78
CA GLY A 182 -19.78 -16.22 -5.77
C GLY A 182 -18.64 -15.25 -6.07
N ASP A 183 -18.62 -14.61 -7.23
CA ASP A 183 -17.72 -13.49 -7.49
C ASP A 183 -18.10 -12.31 -6.58
N ILE A 184 -17.08 -11.56 -6.17
CA ILE A 184 -17.24 -10.34 -5.39
C ILE A 184 -16.79 -9.18 -6.26
N VAL A 185 -17.72 -8.32 -6.62
CA VAL A 185 -17.52 -7.18 -7.50
C VAL A 185 -17.36 -5.93 -6.65
N VAL A 186 -16.25 -5.21 -6.86
CA VAL A 186 -16.00 -3.92 -6.22
C VAL A 186 -16.39 -2.82 -7.19
N LEU A 187 -17.43 -2.07 -6.85
CA LEU A 187 -17.96 -0.96 -7.64
C LEU A 187 -17.53 0.38 -7.03
N ILE A 188 -17.26 1.36 -7.88
CA ILE A 188 -17.04 2.76 -7.48
C ILE A 188 -17.96 3.64 -8.32
N GLY A 189 -18.73 4.52 -7.69
CA GLY A 189 -19.68 5.38 -8.38
C GLY A 189 -20.47 6.26 -7.43
N SER A 190 -21.53 6.92 -7.91
CA SER A 190 -22.45 7.65 -7.02
C SER A 190 -23.26 6.68 -6.16
N GLN A 191 -23.55 7.04 -4.90
CA GLN A 191 -24.30 6.15 -3.99
C GLN A 191 -25.68 5.75 -4.56
N ILE A 192 -26.33 6.66 -5.30
CA ILE A 192 -27.62 6.41 -5.94
C ILE A 192 -27.51 5.29 -6.98
N GLU A 193 -26.49 5.34 -7.84
CA GLU A 193 -26.27 4.31 -8.85
C GLU A 193 -25.82 2.99 -8.25
N LEU A 194 -24.93 3.04 -7.25
CA LEU A 194 -24.49 1.84 -6.54
C LEU A 194 -25.68 1.10 -5.92
N ASN A 195 -26.61 1.84 -5.29
CA ASN A 195 -27.84 1.27 -4.74
C ASN A 195 -28.74 0.63 -5.81
N GLN A 196 -28.78 1.17 -7.02
CA GLN A 196 -29.54 0.57 -8.13
C GLN A 196 -28.89 -0.75 -8.59
N LEU A 197 -27.55 -0.78 -8.69
CA LEU A 197 -26.78 -1.94 -9.11
C LEU A 197 -26.82 -3.09 -8.09
N VAL A 198 -27.10 -2.83 -6.81
CA VAL A 198 -27.33 -3.89 -5.79
C VAL A 198 -28.27 -4.96 -6.31
N SER A 199 -29.39 -4.55 -6.91
CA SER A 199 -30.42 -5.48 -7.39
C SER A 199 -29.95 -6.35 -8.56
N TRP A 200 -29.07 -5.82 -9.40
CA TRP A 200 -28.55 -6.53 -10.56
C TRP A 200 -27.58 -7.66 -10.16
N PHE A 201 -26.79 -7.43 -9.10
CA PHE A 201 -25.80 -8.40 -8.59
C PHE A 201 -26.37 -9.38 -7.55
N THR A 202 -27.35 -8.96 -6.75
CA THR A 202 -27.88 -9.78 -5.64
C THR A 202 -29.27 -10.36 -5.90
N GLY A 203 -29.99 -9.86 -6.89
CA GLY A 203 -31.39 -10.23 -7.16
C GLY A 203 -32.40 -9.66 -6.14
N GLN A 204 -31.94 -8.88 -5.15
CA GLN A 204 -32.82 -8.24 -4.15
C GLN A 204 -33.32 -6.88 -4.66
N ARG A 205 -34.57 -6.51 -4.36
CA ARG A 205 -35.05 -5.13 -4.57
C ARG A 205 -34.18 -4.16 -3.75
N PRO A 206 -33.88 -2.96 -4.26
CA PRO A 206 -33.08 -1.99 -3.52
C PRO A 206 -33.70 -1.72 -2.15
N MET A 207 -32.91 -1.83 -1.08
CA MET A 207 -33.35 -1.42 0.24
C MET A 207 -33.58 0.10 0.20
N ALA A 208 -34.84 0.49 0.37
CA ALA A 208 -35.17 1.88 0.66
C ALA A 208 -34.45 2.26 1.96
N THR A 209 -33.61 3.28 1.89
CA THR A 209 -33.01 3.90 3.07
C THR A 209 -34.14 4.31 4.02
N SER A 210 -34.19 3.66 5.18
CA SER A 210 -35.09 4.02 6.26
C SER A 210 -34.67 5.40 6.77
N LEU A 211 -35.36 6.44 6.30
CA LEU A 211 -35.35 7.74 6.96
C LEU A 211 -35.99 7.55 8.34
N THR A 212 -35.16 7.36 9.34
CA THR A 212 -35.53 7.55 10.75
C THR A 212 -35.94 9.01 10.93
N ARG A 213 -37.26 9.26 10.89
CA ARG A 213 -37.88 10.42 11.52
C ARG A 213 -37.71 10.27 13.03
N SER A 214 -36.78 11.03 13.62
CA SER A 214 -36.83 11.33 15.04
C SER A 214 -37.74 12.52 15.26
N ALA A 215 -38.70 12.33 16.16
CA ALA A 215 -39.66 13.29 16.67
C ALA A 215 -39.02 14.37 17.54
#